data_AF-A0A6L2PJI3-F1
#
_entry.id   AF-A0A6L2PJI3-F1
#
_cell.length_a   1.000
_cell.length_b   1.000
_cell.length_c   1.000
_cell.angle_alpha   90.00
_cell.angle_beta   90.00
_cell.angle_gamma   90.00
#
_symmetry.space_group_name_H-M   'P 1'
#
loop_
_entity.id
_entity.type
_entity.pdbx_description
1 polymer ?
#
loop_
_entity_poly.entity_id
_entity_poly.type
_entity_poly.pdbx_seq_one_letter_code
_entity_poly.pdbx_strand_id
1 'polypeptide(L)'
;MSRYAFVTSLIFSLLHWAEPQFDLVSTECLQCICAATSSCDFNIGCSPNTCGPYAMTWGYWNDGERPVLDQDSSYADGAYARCANDKWCAEKAIQSYMLRYVSATKNALS
;
A
#
# COMPACT_ATOMS: atom_id res chain seq x y z
N MET A 1 35.29 -8.09 32.13
CA MET A 1 34.16 -7.13 32.01
C MET A 1 34.01 -6.53 30.59
N SER A 2 34.88 -6.86 29.62
CA SER A 2 34.86 -6.29 28.25
C SER A 2 34.05 -7.09 27.20
N ARG A 3 33.38 -8.19 27.58
CA ARG A 3 32.64 -9.04 26.63
C ARG A 3 31.15 -8.71 26.50
N TYR A 4 30.56 -8.01 27.47
CA TYR A 4 29.13 -7.64 27.46
C TYR A 4 28.83 -6.36 26.65
N ALA A 5 29.79 -5.43 26.52
CA ALA A 5 29.60 -4.15 25.84
C ALA A 5 29.46 -4.27 24.30
N PHE A 6 30.06 -5.30 23.69
CA PHE A 6 29.93 -5.57 22.26
C PHE A 6 28.59 -6.20 21.91
N VAL A 7 28.05 -7.04 22.80
CA VAL A 7 26.77 -7.73 22.60
C VAL A 7 25.61 -6.75 22.69
N THR A 8 25.65 -5.81 23.64
CA THR A 8 24.61 -4.78 23.75
C THR A 8 24.59 -3.82 22.57
N SER A 9 25.75 -3.46 22.02
CA SER A 9 25.85 -2.60 20.83
C SER A 9 25.31 -3.28 19.58
N LEU A 10 25.58 -4.57 19.38
CA LEU A 10 25.03 -5.36 18.26
C LEU A 10 23.50 -5.52 18.37
N ILE A 11 22.97 -5.73 19.57
CA ILE A 11 21.53 -5.81 19.81
C ILE A 11 20.86 -4.44 19.59
N PHE A 12 21.49 -3.34 19.99
CA PHE A 12 20.96 -1.99 19.73
C PHE A 12 20.91 -1.68 18.23
N SER A 13 21.93 -2.08 17.46
CA SER A 13 21.93 -1.95 15.99
C SER A 13 20.87 -2.81 15.31
N LEU A 14 20.50 -3.96 15.89
CA LEU A 14 19.43 -4.83 15.36
C LEU A 14 18.02 -4.34 15.75
N LEU A 15 17.87 -3.61 16.85
CA LEU A 15 16.58 -3.09 17.34
C LEU A 15 16.27 -1.66 16.84
N HIS A 16 17.24 -0.93 16.29
CA HIS A 16 17.06 0.49 15.92
C HIS A 16 16.39 0.77 14.56
N TRP A 17 16.00 -0.26 13.80
CA TRP A 17 15.64 -0.11 12.38
C TRP A 17 14.25 -0.67 12.10
N ALA A 18 13.32 -0.53 13.04
CA ALA A 18 11.91 -0.69 12.75
C ALA A 18 11.27 0.68 12.87
N GLU A 19 11.31 1.47 11.79
CA GLU A 19 10.48 2.68 11.73
C GLU A 19 9.01 2.25 11.78
N PRO A 20 8.19 2.81 12.68
CA PRO A 20 6.76 2.54 12.70
C PRO A 20 6.15 3.03 11.38
N GLN A 21 5.61 2.09 10.59
CA GLN A 21 4.92 2.40 9.34
C GLN A 21 3.52 2.88 9.74
N PHE A 22 3.33 4.19 9.91
CA PHE A 22 2.00 4.75 10.13
C PHE A 22 1.29 4.89 8.77
N ASP A 23 0.41 3.94 8.49
CA ASP A 23 -0.48 4.01 7.34
C ASP A 23 -1.44 5.21 7.47
N LEU A 24 -1.55 6.01 6.41
CA LEU A 24 -2.39 7.22 6.39
C LEU A 24 -3.89 6.87 6.43
N VAL A 25 -4.26 5.79 5.77
CA VAL A 25 -5.61 5.23 5.76
C VAL A 25 -5.65 4.05 6.72
N SER A 26 -6.59 4.04 7.67
CA SER A 26 -6.68 2.93 8.62
C SER A 26 -7.21 1.66 7.95
N THR A 27 -6.90 0.51 8.54
CA THR A 27 -7.41 -0.80 8.10
C THR A 27 -8.94 -0.85 8.08
N GLU A 28 -9.61 -0.21 9.04
CA GLU A 28 -11.08 -0.14 9.08
C GLU A 28 -11.63 0.64 7.89
N CYS A 29 -10.99 1.74 7.51
CA CYS A 29 -11.39 2.51 6.33
C CYS A 29 -11.24 1.68 5.05
N LEU A 30 -10.11 0.98 4.88
CA LEU A 30 -9.87 0.07 3.75
C LEU A 30 -10.93 -1.05 3.71
N GLN A 31 -11.25 -1.65 4.85
CA GLN A 31 -12.30 -2.66 4.98
C GLN A 31 -13.67 -2.12 4.56
N CYS A 32 -14.02 -0.89 4.96
CA CYS A 32 -15.27 -0.24 4.56
C CYS A 32 -15.33 0.03 3.05
N ILE A 33 -14.24 0.52 2.45
CA ILE A 33 -14.17 0.76 1.00
C ILE A 33 -14.43 -0.55 0.27
N CYS A 34 -13.65 -1.59 0.57
CA CYS A 34 -13.75 -2.93 0.01
C CYS A 34 -15.16 -3.52 0.12
N ALA A 35 -15.79 -3.41 1.29
CA ALA A 35 -17.14 -3.90 1.52
C ALA A 35 -18.18 -3.13 0.69
N ALA A 36 -18.05 -1.80 0.62
CA ALA A 36 -18.98 -0.96 -0.12
C ALA A 36 -18.90 -1.14 -1.65
N THR A 37 -17.70 -1.43 -2.18
CA THR A 37 -17.46 -1.55 -3.62
C THR A 37 -17.77 -2.93 -4.17
N SER A 38 -17.43 -4.00 -3.46
CA SER A 38 -17.58 -5.37 -3.96
C SER A 38 -18.01 -6.40 -2.92
N SER A 39 -18.38 -5.98 -1.71
CA SER A 39 -18.50 -6.89 -0.55
C SER A 39 -17.20 -7.66 -0.29
N CYS A 40 -16.05 -7.05 -0.61
CA CYS A 40 -14.74 -7.68 -0.54
C CYS A 40 -14.60 -8.97 -1.37
N ASP A 41 -15.26 -9.05 -2.52
CA ASP A 41 -15.05 -10.14 -3.45
C ASP A 41 -13.72 -9.98 -4.22
N PHE A 42 -12.69 -10.71 -3.78
CA PHE A 42 -11.37 -10.75 -4.43
C PHE A 42 -11.35 -11.57 -5.73
N ASN A 43 -12.46 -12.24 -6.09
CA ASN A 43 -12.60 -12.98 -7.35
C ASN A 43 -13.34 -12.16 -8.43
N ILE A 44 -13.77 -10.93 -8.12
CA ILE A 44 -14.55 -10.08 -9.03
C ILE A 44 -13.83 -9.74 -10.34
N GLY A 45 -12.49 -9.77 -10.34
CA GLY A 45 -11.67 -9.52 -11.52
C GLY A 45 -11.72 -8.05 -11.99
N CYS A 46 -11.56 -7.83 -13.30
CA CYS A 46 -11.62 -6.49 -13.89
C CYS A 46 -12.88 -6.29 -14.73
N SER A 47 -13.44 -5.10 -14.63
CA SER A 47 -14.42 -4.51 -15.53
C SER A 47 -13.73 -3.53 -16.50
N PRO A 48 -14.41 -2.98 -17.52
CA PRO A 48 -13.78 -2.10 -18.50
C PRO A 48 -13.05 -0.87 -17.94
N ASN A 49 -13.48 -0.35 -16.78
CA ASN A 49 -12.95 0.89 -16.20
C ASN A 49 -12.30 0.71 -14.82
N THR A 50 -12.59 -0.39 -14.13
CA THR A 50 -12.19 -0.64 -12.74
C THR A 50 -11.76 -2.08 -12.56
N CYS A 51 -10.91 -2.35 -11.58
CA CYS A 51 -10.47 -3.70 -11.30
C CYS A 51 -10.35 -3.97 -9.80
N GLY A 52 -10.62 -5.23 -9.44
CA GLY A 52 -10.50 -5.76 -8.09
C GLY A 52 -11.54 -5.24 -7.12
N PRO A 53 -11.45 -5.69 -5.85
CA PRO A 53 -12.48 -5.44 -4.86
C PRO A 53 -12.59 -3.97 -4.47
N TYR A 54 -11.53 -3.18 -4.64
CA TYR A 54 -11.52 -1.75 -4.33
C TYR A 54 -12.06 -0.86 -5.48
N ALA A 55 -12.57 -1.46 -6.56
CA ALA A 55 -13.02 -0.77 -7.77
C ALA A 55 -11.97 0.21 -8.32
N MET A 56 -10.70 -0.19 -8.30
CA MET A 56 -9.57 0.67 -8.61
C MET A 56 -9.49 0.96 -10.11
N THR A 57 -9.32 2.20 -10.52
CA THR A 57 -9.06 2.54 -11.93
C THR A 57 -7.57 2.46 -12.25
N TRP A 58 -7.22 2.34 -13.53
CA TRP A 58 -5.82 2.40 -13.97
C TRP A 58 -5.14 3.71 -13.55
N GLY A 59 -5.83 4.84 -13.70
CA GLY A 59 -5.31 6.16 -13.31
C GLY A 59 -5.02 6.26 -11.82
N TYR A 60 -5.91 5.71 -10.98
CA TYR A 60 -5.73 5.69 -9.53
C TYR A 60 -4.47 4.89 -9.13
N TRP A 61 -4.31 3.69 -9.70
CA TRP A 61 -3.11 2.87 -9.51
C TRP A 61 -1.84 3.57 -10.02
N ASN A 62 -1.92 4.20 -11.19
CA ASN A 62 -0.80 4.92 -11.78
C ASN A 62 -0.33 6.08 -10.90
N ASP A 63 -1.28 6.81 -10.33
CA ASP A 63 -0.97 7.94 -9.47
C ASP A 63 -0.49 7.54 -8.08
N GLY A 64 -0.91 6.37 -7.59
CA GLY A 64 -0.40 5.72 -6.39
C GLY A 64 0.97 5.07 -6.57
N GLU A 65 1.81 5.58 -7.48
CA GLU A 65 3.18 5.11 -7.77
C GLU A 65 3.29 3.71 -8.43
N ARG A 66 2.18 3.18 -8.97
CA ARG A 66 2.17 1.88 -9.69
C ARG A 66 2.78 0.73 -8.88
N PRO A 67 2.30 0.45 -7.66
CA PRO A 67 2.81 -0.69 -6.89
C PRO A 67 2.51 -1.98 -7.66
N VAL A 68 3.37 -2.96 -7.47
CA VAL A 68 3.24 -4.27 -8.10
C VAL A 68 3.51 -5.37 -7.08
N LEU A 69 3.14 -6.59 -7.45
CA LEU A 69 3.51 -7.79 -6.69
C LEU A 69 5.03 -8.00 -6.72
N ASP A 70 5.53 -8.78 -5.77
CA ASP A 70 6.95 -9.12 -5.73
C ASP A 70 7.41 -9.73 -7.05
N GLN A 71 8.58 -9.28 -7.53
CA GLN A 71 9.21 -9.71 -8.79
C GLN A 71 8.44 -9.33 -10.07
N ASP A 72 7.40 -8.51 -9.96
CA ASP A 72 6.67 -7.95 -11.10
C ASP A 72 7.24 -6.55 -11.47
N SER A 73 6.79 -6.00 -12.60
CA SER A 73 7.21 -4.70 -13.11
C SER A 73 6.03 -3.75 -13.25
N SER A 74 6.19 -2.50 -12.82
CA SER A 74 5.17 -1.44 -12.94
C SER A 74 4.84 -1.05 -14.38
N TYR A 75 5.62 -1.52 -15.35
CA TYR A 75 5.38 -1.31 -16.78
C TYR A 75 4.98 -2.59 -17.51
N ALA A 76 4.87 -3.73 -16.81
CA ALA A 76 4.43 -4.97 -17.43
C ALA A 76 2.94 -4.91 -17.78
N ASP A 77 2.59 -5.51 -18.91
CA ASP A 77 1.19 -5.70 -19.27
C ASP A 77 0.45 -6.48 -18.18
N GLY A 78 -0.70 -5.94 -17.77
CA GLY A 78 -1.52 -6.52 -16.71
C GLY A 78 -1.01 -6.30 -15.28
N ALA A 79 0.10 -5.57 -15.05
CA ALA A 79 0.58 -5.25 -13.71
C ALA A 79 -0.48 -4.54 -12.86
N TYR A 80 -1.17 -3.57 -13.45
CA TYR A 80 -2.35 -2.92 -12.86
C TYR A 80 -3.42 -3.94 -12.43
N ALA A 81 -3.81 -4.85 -13.32
CA ALA A 81 -4.86 -5.83 -13.03
C ALA A 81 -4.45 -6.81 -11.93
N ARG A 82 -3.21 -7.31 -11.97
CA ARG A 82 -2.66 -8.19 -10.92
C ARG A 82 -2.64 -7.47 -9.57
N CYS A 83 -2.16 -6.23 -9.53
CA CYS A 83 -2.11 -5.44 -8.31
C CYS A 83 -3.49 -5.12 -7.76
N ALA A 84 -4.42 -4.68 -8.61
CA ALA A 84 -5.76 -4.28 -8.20
C ALA A 84 -6.59 -5.45 -7.62
N ASN A 85 -6.33 -6.69 -8.08
CA ASN A 85 -6.97 -7.90 -7.55
C ASN A 85 -6.27 -8.48 -6.31
N ASP A 86 -5.06 -8.01 -5.96
CA ASP A 86 -4.37 -8.43 -4.75
C ASP A 86 -4.64 -7.46 -3.61
N LYS A 87 -4.97 -7.98 -2.42
CA LYS A 87 -5.30 -7.15 -1.26
C LYS A 87 -4.19 -6.18 -0.90
N TRP A 88 -2.98 -6.69 -0.71
CA TRP A 88 -1.87 -5.91 -0.20
C TRP A 88 -1.39 -4.88 -1.21
N CYS A 89 -1.29 -5.28 -2.48
CA CYS A 89 -0.90 -4.37 -3.55
C CYS A 89 -1.95 -3.27 -3.78
N ALA A 90 -3.23 -3.62 -3.75
CA ALA A 90 -4.31 -2.66 -3.91
C ALA A 90 -4.36 -1.66 -2.76
N GLU A 91 -4.24 -2.12 -1.51
CA GLU A 91 -4.18 -1.26 -0.34
C GLU A 91 -2.97 -0.33 -0.38
N LYS A 92 -1.80 -0.83 -0.80
CA LYS A 92 -0.60 0.00 -1.01
C LYS A 92 -0.84 1.10 -2.04
N ALA A 93 -1.54 0.79 -3.14
CA ALA A 93 -1.90 1.81 -4.14
C ALA A 93 -2.81 2.89 -3.54
N ILE A 94 -3.76 2.50 -2.68
CA ILE A 94 -4.63 3.44 -1.94
C ILE A 94 -3.82 4.31 -0.99
N GLN A 95 -2.92 3.72 -0.19
CA GLN A 95 -2.06 4.47 0.72
C GLN A 95 -1.21 5.50 -0.03
N SER A 96 -0.51 5.07 -1.09
CA SER A 96 0.35 5.95 -1.88
C SER A 96 -0.43 7.07 -2.58
N TYR A 97 -1.62 6.76 -3.12
CA TYR A 97 -2.48 7.78 -3.73
C TYR A 97 -2.91 8.83 -2.68
N MET A 98 -3.33 8.39 -1.50
CA MET A 98 -3.74 9.29 -0.42
C MET A 98 -2.56 10.10 0.11
N LEU A 99 -1.37 9.49 0.20
CA LEU A 99 -0.14 10.18 0.57
C LEU A 99 0.20 11.30 -0.43
N ARG A 100 -0.03 11.05 -1.72
CA ARG A 100 0.22 12.03 -2.78
C ARG A 100 -0.76 13.21 -2.74
N TYR A 101 -2.06 12.95 -2.57
CA TYR A 101 -3.08 13.99 -2.78
C TYR A 101 -3.72 14.54 -1.50
N VAL A 102 -3.78 13.77 -0.43
CA VAL A 102 -4.46 14.17 0.81
C VAL A 102 -3.47 14.78 1.81
N SER A 103 -2.30 14.18 2.02
CA SER A 103 -1.29 14.78 2.91
C SER A 103 -0.63 16.03 2.33
N ALA A 104 -0.46 16.13 1.01
CA ALA A 104 0.03 17.34 0.37
C ALA A 104 -0.87 18.56 0.67
N THR A 105 -2.19 18.34 0.77
CA THR A 105 -3.14 19.41 1.13
C THR A 105 -3.12 19.79 2.61
N LYS A 106 -2.72 18.89 3.52
CA LYS A 106 -2.57 19.22 4.96
C LYS A 106 -1.40 20.16 5.22
N ASN A 107 -0.27 19.97 4.53
CA ASN A 107 0.92 20.81 4.66
C ASN A 107 0.80 22.18 3.97
N ALA A 108 -0.19 22.35 3.09
CA ALA A 108 -0.49 23.64 2.44
C ALA A 108 -1.49 24.50 3.25
N LEU A 109 -2.02 23.97 4.36
CA LEU A 109 -3.01 24.62 5.23
C LEU A 109 -2.51 24.86 6.67
N SER A 110 -1.22 24.61 6.93
CA SER A 110 -0.51 24.93 8.18
C SER A 110 0.53 26.03 7.95
#